data_AF-A0A0A1H678-F1
#
_entry.id   AF-A0A0A1H678-F1
#
_cell.length_a   1.000
_cell.length_b   1.000
_cell.length_c   1.000
_cell.angle_alpha   90.00
_cell.angle_beta   90.00
_cell.angle_gamma   90.00
#
_symmetry.space_group_name_H-M   'P 1'
#
loop_
_entity.id
_entity.type
_entity.pdbx_description
1 polymer ?
#
loop_
_entity_poly.entity_id
_entity_poly.type
_entity_poly.pdbx_seq_one_letter_code
_entity_poly.pdbx_strand_id
1 'polypeptide(L)'
;MTTEQTPPPVARPDWASQHRFAAGVAAVLAGMAVGALGDWISGVRLEIFQGMATFTPAWMGDVFVVNFVVGLVVAAIFGRHAKWLAIVPPVLLRSISYLYLYFTMPHPDFFLNLHLFYWGPTLILAVECANLGAILGEVRKGVYRRKPYNPADLSPRPDAPHS
;
A
#
# COMPACT_ATOMS: atom_id res chain seq x y z
N MET A 1 51.13 -7.59 10.64
CA MET A 1 49.93 -6.74 10.50
C MET A 1 49.00 -7.47 9.54
N THR A 2 48.21 -8.40 10.06
CA THR A 2 47.27 -9.22 9.27
C THR A 2 45.92 -8.51 9.27
N THR A 3 45.54 -7.97 8.12
CA THR A 3 44.20 -7.41 7.90
C THR A 3 43.17 -8.52 8.07
N GLU A 4 42.39 -8.43 9.14
CA GLU A 4 41.26 -9.32 9.39
C GLU A 4 40.19 -9.04 8.33
N GLN A 5 40.09 -9.94 7.35
CA GLN A 5 39.15 -9.83 6.24
C GLN A 5 37.78 -10.24 6.76
N THR A 6 36.89 -9.26 6.94
CA THR A 6 35.50 -9.51 7.35
C THR A 6 34.82 -10.44 6.33
N PRO A 7 34.15 -11.52 6.77
CA PRO A 7 33.52 -12.44 5.85
C PRO A 7 32.43 -11.72 5.04
N PRO A 8 32.27 -12.03 3.74
CA PRO A 8 31.25 -11.43 2.91
C PRO A 8 29.85 -11.71 3.50
N PRO A 9 28.90 -10.76 3.38
CA PRO A 9 27.55 -10.95 3.87
C PRO A 9 26.94 -12.21 3.23
N VAL A 10 26.44 -13.12 4.08
CA VAL A 10 25.78 -14.35 3.63
C VAL A 10 24.61 -13.97 2.72
N ALA A 11 24.70 -14.36 1.44
CA ALA A 11 23.64 -14.12 0.47
C ALA A 11 22.33 -14.76 0.95
N ARG A 12 21.23 -14.00 0.94
CA ARG A 12 19.92 -14.58 1.29
C ARG A 12 19.52 -15.61 0.22
N PRO A 13 18.92 -16.75 0.62
CA PRO A 13 18.42 -17.72 -0.34
C PRO A 13 17.38 -17.09 -1.29
N ASP A 14 17.45 -17.49 -2.55
CA ASP A 14 16.56 -17.09 -3.65
C ASP A 14 15.08 -17.40 -3.37
N TRP A 15 14.76 -18.55 -2.76
CA TRP A 15 13.39 -18.94 -2.42
C TRP A 15 12.71 -17.92 -1.48
N ALA A 16 13.46 -17.33 -0.55
CA ALA A 16 12.92 -16.33 0.38
C ALA A 16 12.48 -15.05 -0.34
N SER A 17 13.06 -14.73 -1.49
CA SER A 17 12.67 -13.59 -2.32
C SER A 17 11.37 -13.88 -3.11
N GLN A 18 11.21 -15.10 -3.61
CA GLN A 18 10.03 -15.53 -4.37
C GLN A 18 8.76 -15.54 -3.51
N HIS A 19 8.83 -16.07 -2.29
CA HIS A 19 7.68 -16.07 -1.38
C HIS A 19 7.22 -14.67 -1.01
N ARG A 20 8.16 -13.72 -0.84
CA ARG A 20 7.83 -12.32 -0.56
C ARG A 20 7.21 -11.63 -1.77
N PHE A 21 7.71 -11.90 -2.96
CA PHE A 21 7.11 -11.40 -4.19
C PHE A 21 5.68 -11.91 -4.36
N ALA A 22 5.45 -13.22 -4.21
CA ALA A 22 4.13 -13.83 -4.30
C ALA A 22 3.15 -13.25 -3.25
N ALA A 23 3.60 -13.07 -2.01
CA ALA A 23 2.81 -12.42 -0.97
C ALA A 23 2.48 -10.95 -1.31
N GLY A 24 3.41 -10.25 -1.95
CA GLY A 24 3.19 -8.88 -2.43
C GLY A 24 2.12 -8.81 -3.51
N VAL A 25 2.22 -9.67 -4.52
CA VAL A 25 1.21 -9.78 -5.59
C VAL A 25 -0.15 -10.14 -5.01
N ALA A 26 -0.21 -11.15 -4.12
CA ALA A 26 -1.46 -11.55 -3.46
C ALA A 26 -2.07 -10.41 -2.64
N ALA A 27 -1.26 -9.64 -1.92
CA ALA A 27 -1.73 -8.48 -1.16
C ALA A 27 -2.31 -7.39 -2.06
N VAL A 28 -1.67 -7.11 -3.20
CA VAL A 28 -2.16 -6.12 -4.17
C VAL A 28 -3.50 -6.59 -4.77
N LEU A 29 -3.58 -7.83 -5.23
CA LEU A 29 -4.81 -8.39 -5.80
C LEU A 29 -5.96 -8.40 -4.80
N ALA A 30 -5.69 -8.79 -3.55
CA ALA A 30 -6.67 -8.73 -2.47
C ALA A 30 -7.13 -7.29 -2.21
N GLY A 31 -6.18 -6.34 -2.18
CA GLY A 31 -6.49 -4.91 -2.04
C GLY A 31 -7.35 -4.38 -3.19
N MET A 32 -7.05 -4.75 -4.43
CA MET A 32 -7.85 -4.38 -5.60
C MET A 32 -9.25 -4.98 -5.55
N ALA A 33 -9.38 -6.24 -5.13
CA ALA A 33 -10.67 -6.91 -4.98
C ALA A 33 -11.55 -6.22 -3.92
N VAL A 34 -10.98 -5.86 -2.78
CA VAL A 34 -11.69 -5.12 -1.72
C VAL A 34 -12.09 -3.72 -2.19
N GLY A 35 -11.19 -3.03 -2.91
CA GLY A 35 -11.50 -1.73 -3.50
C GLY A 35 -12.66 -1.81 -4.50
N ALA A 36 -12.60 -2.75 -5.45
CA ALA A 36 -13.65 -2.95 -6.44
C ALA A 36 -14.99 -3.35 -5.81
N LEU A 37 -14.96 -4.14 -4.73
CA LEU A 37 -16.16 -4.48 -3.97
C LEU A 37 -16.74 -3.26 -3.25
N GLY A 38 -15.89 -2.38 -2.71
CA GLY A 38 -16.30 -1.10 -2.14
C GLY A 38 -16.99 -0.21 -3.17
N ASP A 39 -16.37 -0.03 -4.33
CA ASP A 39 -16.96 0.73 -5.44
C ASP A 39 -18.34 0.16 -5.85
N TRP A 40 -18.47 -1.19 -5.88
CA TRP A 40 -19.72 -1.88 -6.19
C TRP A 40 -20.82 -1.69 -5.12
N ILE A 41 -20.46 -1.80 -3.83
CA ILE A 41 -21.41 -1.64 -2.71
C ILE A 41 -21.86 -0.19 -2.59
N SER A 42 -20.92 0.76 -2.69
CA SER A 42 -21.21 2.19 -2.62
C SER A 42 -22.06 2.65 -3.81
N GLY A 43 -21.98 1.94 -4.94
CA GLY A 43 -22.56 2.36 -6.22
C GLY A 43 -21.91 3.65 -6.76
N VAL A 44 -20.81 4.08 -6.15
CA VAL A 44 -20.09 5.30 -6.48
C VAL A 44 -19.00 4.94 -7.47
N ARG A 45 -18.96 5.66 -8.59
CA ARG A 45 -17.84 5.61 -9.52
C ARG A 45 -17.01 6.86 -9.33
N LEU A 46 -15.90 6.74 -8.60
CA LEU A 46 -15.08 7.91 -8.25
C LEU A 46 -14.43 8.58 -9.45
N GLU A 47 -14.32 7.88 -10.57
CA GLU A 47 -13.84 8.46 -11.83
C GLU A 47 -14.93 9.14 -12.66
N ILE A 48 -16.23 8.88 -12.42
CA ILE A 48 -17.32 9.57 -13.11
C ILE A 48 -17.77 10.73 -12.23
N PHE A 49 -17.14 11.90 -12.34
CA PHE A 49 -17.75 13.13 -11.83
C PHE A 49 -18.94 13.49 -12.74
N GLN A 50 -20.14 13.03 -12.40
CA GLN A 50 -21.38 13.57 -12.94
C GLN A 50 -22.33 13.97 -11.79
N GLY A 51 -22.55 15.28 -11.65
CA GLY A 51 -23.55 15.88 -10.76
C GLY A 51 -22.97 16.68 -9.58
N MET A 52 -23.66 17.76 -9.18
CA MET A 52 -23.33 18.65 -8.05
C MET A 52 -23.45 18.00 -6.65
N ALA A 53 -23.50 16.66 -6.58
CA ALA A 53 -23.65 15.85 -5.36
C ALA A 53 -22.35 15.10 -4.98
N THR A 54 -21.20 15.63 -5.38
CA THR A 54 -19.84 15.03 -5.28
C THR A 54 -19.26 14.92 -3.88
N PHE A 55 -20.04 15.20 -2.83
CA PHE A 55 -19.65 15.03 -1.43
C PHE A 55 -20.73 14.30 -0.65
N THR A 56 -21.37 13.31 -1.26
CA THR A 56 -22.28 12.44 -0.51
C THR A 56 -21.49 11.64 0.54
N PRO A 57 -22.12 11.27 1.67
CA PRO A 57 -21.49 10.37 2.64
C PRO A 57 -21.03 9.04 2.03
N ALA A 58 -21.71 8.55 0.99
CA ALA A 58 -21.31 7.36 0.24
C ALA A 58 -19.99 7.59 -0.53
N TRP A 59 -19.86 8.73 -1.22
CA TRP A 59 -18.62 9.11 -1.90
C TRP A 59 -17.46 9.27 -0.92
N MET A 60 -17.69 9.94 0.22
CA MET A 60 -16.67 10.07 1.27
C MET A 60 -16.31 8.72 1.88
N GLY A 61 -17.30 7.85 2.14
CA GLY A 61 -17.07 6.49 2.61
C GLY A 61 -16.18 5.70 1.64
N ASP A 62 -16.42 5.85 0.35
CA ASP A 62 -15.64 5.16 -0.66
C ASP A 62 -14.19 5.69 -0.77
N VAL A 63 -14.01 7.01 -0.82
CA VAL A 63 -12.67 7.62 -0.87
C VAL A 63 -11.86 7.30 0.40
N PHE A 64 -12.46 7.46 1.58
CA PHE A 64 -11.74 7.36 2.84
C PHE A 64 -11.78 5.95 3.43
N VAL A 65 -12.97 5.40 3.68
CA VAL A 65 -13.15 4.17 4.47
C VAL A 65 -12.75 2.94 3.66
N VAL A 66 -13.21 2.82 2.40
CA VAL A 66 -12.87 1.66 1.56
C VAL A 66 -11.36 1.60 1.34
N ASN A 67 -10.74 2.70 0.94
CA ASN A 67 -9.28 2.72 0.73
C ASN A 67 -8.50 2.48 2.03
N PHE A 68 -8.98 2.97 3.17
CA PHE A 68 -8.39 2.62 4.45
C PHE A 68 -8.44 1.11 4.75
N VAL A 69 -9.57 0.45 4.47
CA VAL A 69 -9.71 -1.01 4.61
C VAL A 69 -8.79 -1.75 3.63
N VAL A 70 -8.66 -1.28 2.39
CA VAL A 70 -7.68 -1.81 1.43
C VAL A 70 -6.27 -1.79 2.02
N GLY A 71 -5.85 -0.67 2.62
CA GLY A 71 -4.58 -0.56 3.33
C GLY A 71 -4.40 -1.56 4.46
N LEU A 72 -5.44 -1.76 5.29
CA LEU A 72 -5.44 -2.75 6.37
C LEU A 72 -5.27 -4.18 5.84
N VAL A 73 -5.95 -4.53 4.75
CA VAL A 73 -5.88 -5.86 4.12
C VAL A 73 -4.47 -6.10 3.55
N VAL A 74 -3.90 -5.12 2.85
CA VAL A 74 -2.54 -5.21 2.33
C VAL A 74 -1.53 -5.44 3.46
N ALA A 75 -1.64 -4.70 4.57
CA ALA A 75 -0.81 -4.92 5.75
C ALA A 75 -1.07 -6.26 6.44
N ALA A 76 -2.31 -6.73 6.47
CA ALA A 76 -2.69 -8.03 7.01
C ALA A 76 -2.07 -9.21 6.22
N ILE A 77 -1.79 -9.04 4.92
CA ILE A 77 -1.14 -10.06 4.10
C ILE A 77 0.38 -9.87 4.09
N PHE A 78 0.87 -8.70 3.69
CA PHE A 78 2.29 -8.46 3.44
C PHE A 78 3.12 -8.18 4.70
N GLY A 79 2.49 -7.59 5.73
CA GLY A 79 3.17 -7.26 6.99
C GLY A 79 4.09 -6.05 6.87
N ARG A 80 5.40 -6.26 7.00
CA ARG A 80 6.38 -5.18 7.14
C ARG A 80 6.66 -4.50 5.79
N HIS A 81 6.61 -3.16 5.76
CA HIS A 81 6.70 -2.32 4.55
C HIS A 81 5.43 -2.31 3.69
N ALA A 82 4.30 -2.74 4.23
CA ALA A 82 3.02 -2.73 3.54
C ALA A 82 2.56 -1.32 3.15
N LYS A 83 3.00 -0.26 3.83
CA LYS A 83 2.68 1.12 3.45
C LYS A 83 3.05 1.46 2.00
N TRP A 84 4.20 0.98 1.52
CA TRP A 84 4.62 1.22 0.14
C TRP A 84 3.80 0.42 -0.86
N LEU A 85 3.38 -0.78 -0.45
CA LEU A 85 2.59 -1.67 -1.28
C LEU A 85 1.11 -1.24 -1.35
N ALA A 86 0.60 -0.60 -0.30
CA ALA A 86 -0.79 -0.14 -0.21
C ALA A 86 -1.13 1.01 -1.16
N ILE A 87 -0.11 1.66 -1.75
CA ILE A 87 -0.28 2.65 -2.82
C ILE A 87 -0.73 1.97 -4.13
N VAL A 88 -0.28 0.74 -4.37
CA VAL A 88 -0.46 0.07 -5.66
C VAL A 88 -1.94 -0.24 -5.96
N PRO A 89 -2.74 -0.80 -5.04
CA PRO A 89 -4.15 -1.06 -5.30
C PRO A 89 -4.99 0.16 -5.73
N PRO A 90 -5.02 1.29 -4.99
CA PRO A 90 -5.83 2.45 -5.38
C PRO A 90 -5.33 3.05 -6.70
N VAL A 91 -4.02 3.10 -6.94
CA VAL A 91 -3.47 3.59 -8.21
C VAL A 91 -3.90 2.72 -9.37
N LEU A 92 -3.75 1.40 -9.28
CA LEU A 92 -4.13 0.50 -10.35
C LEU A 92 -5.64 0.51 -10.60
N LEU A 93 -6.44 0.38 -9.54
CA LEU A 93 -7.89 0.30 -9.66
C LEU A 93 -8.46 1.56 -10.33
N ARG A 94 -8.05 2.74 -9.86
CA ARG A 94 -8.55 4.02 -10.40
C ARG A 94 -7.98 4.34 -11.77
N SER A 95 -6.76 3.92 -12.08
CA SER A 95 -6.21 4.06 -13.44
C SER A 95 -6.96 3.16 -14.44
N ILE A 96 -7.28 1.92 -14.06
CA ILE A 96 -8.04 0.99 -14.90
C ILE A 96 -9.45 1.52 -15.14
N SER A 97 -10.14 1.97 -14.10
CA SER A 97 -11.48 2.52 -14.22
C SER A 97 -11.51 3.81 -15.05
N TYR A 98 -10.52 4.69 -14.89
CA TYR A 98 -10.37 5.88 -15.72
C TYR A 98 -10.13 5.54 -17.20
N LEU A 99 -9.28 4.54 -17.47
CA LEU A 99 -9.02 4.05 -18.83
C LEU A 99 -10.27 3.39 -19.45
N TYR A 100 -11.04 2.64 -18.66
CA TYR A 100 -12.30 2.05 -19.11
C TYR A 100 -13.30 3.13 -19.55
N LEU A 101 -13.40 4.23 -18.79
CA LEU A 101 -14.25 5.36 -19.15
C LEU A 101 -13.83 6.04 -20.44
N TYR A 102 -12.52 6.24 -20.60
CA TYR A 102 -11.95 6.82 -21.82
C TYR A 102 -12.35 6.01 -23.07
N PHE A 103 -12.30 4.68 -23.02
CA PHE A 103 -12.66 3.84 -24.16
C PHE A 103 -14.17 3.69 -24.38
N THR A 104 -14.99 3.83 -23.34
CA THR A 104 -16.44 3.59 -23.42
C THR A 104 -17.26 4.85 -23.68
N MET A 105 -16.74 6.03 -23.36
CA MET A 105 -17.41 7.32 -23.59
C MET A 105 -16.49 8.28 -24.37
N PRO A 106 -16.46 8.18 -25.71
CA PRO A 106 -15.71 9.14 -26.53
C PRO A 106 -16.42 10.50 -26.49
N HIS A 107 -15.96 11.39 -25.61
CA HIS A 107 -16.34 12.80 -25.63
C HIS A 107 -15.22 13.62 -26.26
N PRO A 108 -15.53 14.54 -27.21
CA PRO A 108 -14.55 15.54 -27.61
C PRO A 108 -14.19 16.34 -26.34
N ASP A 109 -12.89 16.44 -26.07
CA ASP A 109 -12.32 17.07 -24.86
C ASP A 109 -12.47 16.32 -23.53
N PHE A 110 -12.63 15.00 -23.53
CA PHE A 110 -12.70 14.17 -22.31
C PHE A 110 -11.59 14.47 -21.29
N PHE A 111 -10.35 14.69 -21.74
CA PHE A 111 -9.23 14.99 -20.85
C PHE A 111 -9.21 16.43 -20.29
N LEU A 112 -9.79 17.38 -21.01
CA LEU A 112 -9.68 18.82 -20.74
C LEU A 112 -10.93 19.40 -20.07
N ASN A 113 -12.12 18.89 -20.40
CA ASN A 113 -13.40 19.44 -19.91
C ASN A 113 -13.88 18.82 -18.59
N LEU A 114 -13.48 17.59 -18.25
CA LEU A 114 -13.94 16.95 -17.02
C LEU A 114 -12.92 15.89 -16.60
N HIS A 115 -12.52 15.92 -15.33
CA HIS A 115 -11.93 14.81 -14.55
C HIS A 115 -10.45 14.86 -14.20
N LEU A 116 -9.47 15.22 -15.03
CA LEU A 116 -8.06 15.08 -14.58
C LEU A 116 -7.70 15.95 -13.35
N PHE A 117 -8.21 17.19 -13.32
CA PHE A 117 -8.01 18.12 -12.20
C PHE A 117 -8.61 17.63 -10.87
N TYR A 118 -9.71 16.87 -10.92
CA TYR A 118 -10.38 16.34 -9.73
C TYR A 118 -9.98 14.91 -9.39
N TRP A 119 -9.69 14.10 -10.42
CA TRP A 119 -9.25 12.73 -10.31
C TRP A 119 -7.89 12.64 -9.62
N GLY A 120 -6.94 13.53 -9.97
CA GLY A 120 -5.62 13.57 -9.33
C GLY A 120 -5.68 13.73 -7.79
N PRO A 121 -6.32 14.78 -7.26
CA PRO A 121 -6.53 14.94 -5.83
C PRO A 121 -7.33 13.80 -5.19
N THR A 122 -8.36 13.27 -5.87
CA THR A 122 -9.14 12.13 -5.37
C THR A 122 -8.27 10.88 -5.25
N LEU A 123 -7.39 10.65 -6.22
CA LEU A 123 -6.43 9.56 -6.19
C LEU A 123 -5.42 9.72 -5.06
N ILE A 124 -4.91 10.94 -4.84
CA ILE A 124 -4.00 11.23 -3.73
C ILE A 124 -4.70 10.94 -2.40
N LEU A 125 -5.95 11.39 -2.21
CA LEU A 125 -6.72 11.08 -1.00
C LEU A 125 -6.91 9.57 -0.80
N ALA A 126 -7.27 8.84 -1.85
CA ALA A 126 -7.41 7.39 -1.80
C ALA A 126 -6.08 6.70 -1.39
N VAL A 127 -4.98 7.12 -2.00
CA VAL A 127 -3.62 6.62 -1.67
C VAL A 127 -3.26 6.92 -0.22
N GLU A 128 -3.46 8.15 0.25
CA GLU A 128 -3.16 8.51 1.64
C GLU A 128 -4.03 7.76 2.65
N CYS A 129 -5.30 7.53 2.33
CA CYS A 129 -6.19 6.72 3.17
C CYS A 129 -5.73 5.26 3.25
N ALA A 130 -5.33 4.67 2.12
CA ALA A 130 -4.74 3.33 2.09
C ALA A 130 -3.40 3.27 2.85
N ASN A 131 -2.56 4.29 2.75
CA ASN A 131 -1.32 4.39 3.52
C ASN A 131 -1.60 4.43 5.03
N LEU A 132 -2.56 5.25 5.49
CA LEU A 132 -2.96 5.31 6.89
C LEU A 132 -3.47 3.95 7.39
N GLY A 133 -4.30 3.26 6.60
CA GLY A 133 -4.77 1.91 6.91
C GLY A 133 -3.62 0.90 7.02
N ALA A 134 -2.67 0.96 6.09
CA ALA A 134 -1.51 0.07 6.10
C ALA A 134 -0.58 0.32 7.30
N ILE A 135 -0.34 1.58 7.67
CA ILE A 135 0.42 1.96 8.86
C ILE A 135 -0.26 1.41 10.12
N LEU A 136 -1.58 1.58 10.25
CA LEU A 136 -2.31 1.02 11.39
C LEU A 136 -2.23 -0.51 11.42
N GLY A 137 -2.33 -1.16 10.27
CA GLY A 137 -2.17 -2.61 10.14
C GLY A 137 -0.78 -3.10 10.55
N GLU A 138 0.27 -2.37 10.17
CA GLU A 138 1.66 -2.64 10.60
C GLU A 138 1.82 -2.50 12.12
N VAL A 139 1.23 -1.46 12.71
CA VAL A 139 1.23 -1.24 14.17
C VAL A 139 0.52 -2.40 14.87
N ARG A 140 -0.66 -2.81 14.39
CA ARG A 140 -1.42 -3.94 14.97
C ARG A 140 -0.66 -5.26 14.88
N LYS A 141 0.13 -5.47 13.83
CA LYS A 141 1.03 -6.63 13.68
C LYS A 141 2.29 -6.55 14.55
N GLY A 142 2.51 -5.45 15.27
CA GLY A 142 3.70 -5.28 16.10
C GLY A 142 4.98 -5.10 15.29
N VAL A 143 4.89 -4.64 14.04
CA VAL A 143 6.07 -4.41 13.17
C VAL A 143 7.04 -3.40 13.80
N TYR A 144 6.51 -2.43 14.54
CA TYR A 144 7.27 -1.38 15.22
C TYR A 144 7.71 -1.75 16.65
N ARG A 145 7.41 -2.97 17.13
CA ARG A 145 7.80 -3.40 18.47
C ARG A 145 9.33 -3.52 18.54
N ARG A 146 9.97 -2.79 19.44
CA ARG A 146 11.42 -2.90 19.69
C ARG A 146 11.74 -4.34 20.15
N LYS A 147 12.88 -4.88 19.71
CA LYS A 147 13.43 -6.10 20.31
C LYS A 147 13.57 -5.84 21.82
N PRO A 148 13.13 -6.76 22.69
CA PRO A 148 13.40 -6.65 24.11
C PRO A 148 14.91 -6.57 24.31
N TYR A 149 15.33 -5.62 25.14
CA TYR A 149 16.72 -5.50 25.55
C TYR A 149 17.18 -6.83 26.15
N ASN A 150 18.20 -7.45 25.55
CA ASN A 150 18.81 -8.66 26.05
C ASN A 150 20.12 -8.29 26.75
N PRO A 151 20.25 -8.47 28.08
CA PRO A 151 21.50 -8.22 28.79
C PRO A 151 22.69 -9.04 28.23
N ALA A 152 22.42 -10.16 27.55
CA ALA A 152 23.45 -10.95 26.87
C ALA A 152 24.08 -10.25 25.66
N ASP A 153 23.45 -9.21 25.10
CA ASP A 153 24.08 -8.39 24.04
C ASP A 153 25.16 -7.44 24.60
N LEU A 154 25.25 -7.31 25.94
CA LEU A 154 26.25 -6.50 26.64
C LEU A 154 27.39 -7.31 27.24
N SER A 155 27.33 -8.65 27.21
CA SER A 155 28.48 -9.44 27.68
C SER A 155 29.69 -9.09 26.82
N PRO A 156 30.85 -8.76 27.42
CA PRO A 156 32.07 -8.50 26.67
C PRO A 156 32.29 -9.65 25.69
N ARG A 157 32.46 -9.29 24.42
CA ARG A 157 32.84 -10.23 23.38
C ARG A 157 34.12 -10.95 23.85
N PRO A 158 34.19 -12.30 23.83
CA PRO A 158 35.37 -13.05 24.30
C PRO A 158 36.68 -12.67 23.60
N ASP A 159 36.55 -11.98 22.47
CA ASP A 159 37.58 -11.49 21.55
C ASP A 159 37.97 -10.02 21.80
N ALA A 160 37.41 -9.33 22.80
CA ALA A 160 37.85 -7.97 23.13
C ALA A 160 39.31 -8.02 23.68
N PRO A 161 40.29 -7.44 22.97
CA PRO A 161 41.67 -7.43 23.48
C PRO A 161 41.70 -6.66 24.80
N HIS A 162 42.23 -7.31 25.84
CA HIS A 162 42.56 -6.66 27.09
C HIS A 162 43.67 -5.63 26.81
N SER A 163 43.27 -4.36 26.71
CA SER A 163 44.18 -3.21 26.73
C SER A 163 44.63 -2.90 28.14
#